data_AF-A0A4U9WGF9-F1
#
_entry.id   AF-A0A4U9WGF9-F1
#
_cell.length_a   1.000
_cell.length_b   1.000
_cell.length_c   1.000
_cell.angle_alpha   90.00
_cell.angle_beta   90.00
_cell.angle_gamma   90.00
#
_symmetry.space_group_name_H-M   'P 1'
#
loop_
_entity.id
_entity.type
_entity.pdbx_description
1 polymer ?
#
loop_
_entity_poly.entity_id
_entity_poly.type
_entity_poly.pdbx_seq_one_letter_code
_entity_poly.pdbx_strand_id
1 'polypeptide(L)'
;MRNEKPQLRRGLNARHIRFMALGSAIGTGLFYGSAGAIQLAGPAVLLAYLVGGAAVFMVMRAFGRDGGASARLWLLWPLRQPLSRPVSGLPHRLDLYL
;
A
#
# COMPACT_ATOMS: atom_id res chain seq x y z
N MET A 1 -11.74 4.47 31.89
CA MET A 1 -11.96 3.46 30.83
C MET A 1 -10.73 2.59 30.78
N ARG A 2 -10.85 1.30 31.16
CA ARG A 2 -9.70 0.37 31.28
C ARG A 2 -9.22 0.04 29.86
N ASN A 3 -7.96 0.40 29.56
CA ASN A 3 -7.30 0.01 28.32
C ASN A 3 -6.93 -1.48 28.40
N GLU A 4 -7.87 -2.35 28.03
CA GLU A 4 -7.62 -3.78 27.87
C GLU A 4 -6.81 -3.98 26.58
N LYS A 5 -5.48 -3.99 26.70
CA LYS A 5 -4.64 -4.56 25.64
C LYS A 5 -4.96 -6.05 25.62
N PRO A 6 -5.52 -6.61 24.53
CA PRO A 6 -5.88 -8.01 24.49
C PRO A 6 -4.62 -8.83 24.77
N GLN A 7 -4.63 -9.53 25.89
CA GLN A 7 -3.55 -10.40 26.32
C GLN A 7 -3.60 -11.63 25.42
N LEU A 8 -3.10 -11.47 24.20
CA LEU A 8 -2.98 -12.53 23.19
C LEU A 8 -2.33 -13.74 23.86
N ARG A 9 -3.08 -14.85 23.94
CA ARG A 9 -2.60 -16.12 24.49
C ARG A 9 -1.19 -16.39 23.95
N ARG A 10 -0.20 -16.39 24.85
CA ARG A 10 1.25 -16.56 24.59
C ARG A 10 1.63 -17.94 24.00
N GLY A 11 0.68 -18.67 23.39
CA GLY A 11 0.93 -19.89 22.61
C GLY A 11 1.32 -19.58 21.16
N LEU A 12 0.88 -18.44 20.61
CA LEU A 12 1.30 -17.98 19.28
C LEU A 12 2.51 -17.07 19.43
N ASN A 13 3.69 -17.69 19.47
CA ASN A 13 4.97 -16.99 19.38
C ASN A 13 4.92 -15.98 18.21
N ALA A 14 5.53 -14.80 18.35
CA ALA A 14 5.60 -13.77 17.31
C ALA A 14 6.04 -14.31 15.93
N ARG A 15 6.79 -15.43 15.91
CA ARG A 15 7.09 -16.22 14.71
C ARG A 15 5.85 -16.70 13.95
N HIS A 16 4.86 -17.29 14.62
CA HIS A 16 3.63 -17.78 13.98
C HIS A 16 2.80 -16.65 13.38
N ILE A 17 2.74 -15.50 14.06
CA ILE A 17 2.03 -14.32 13.57
C ILE A 17 2.68 -13.80 12.28
N ARG A 18 4.02 -13.78 12.23
CA ARG A 18 4.76 -13.43 11.01
C ARG A 18 4.53 -14.44 9.89
N PHE A 19 4.47 -15.73 10.19
CA PHE A 19 4.13 -16.76 9.20
C PHE A 19 2.71 -16.61 8.66
N MET A 20 1.72 -16.25 9.51
CA MET A 20 0.37 -15.96 9.03
C MET A 20 0.34 -14.72 8.12
N ALA A 21 1.04 -13.65 8.49
CA ALA A 21 1.14 -12.45 7.66
C ALA A 21 1.82 -12.72 6.31
N LEU A 22 2.90 -13.52 6.31
CA LEU A 22 3.57 -13.97 5.07
C LEU A 22 2.65 -14.85 4.22
N GLY A 23 1.91 -15.79 4.83
CA GLY A 23 0.97 -16.66 4.12
C GLY A 23 -0.15 -15.88 3.43
N SER A 24 -0.72 -14.88 4.11
CA SER A 24 -1.73 -13.99 3.52
C SER A 24 -1.17 -13.11 2.40
N ALA A 25 0.07 -12.63 2.53
CA ALA A 25 0.73 -11.83 1.50
C ALA A 25 1.08 -12.65 0.24
N ILE A 26 1.37 -13.95 0.38
CA ILE A 26 1.60 -14.86 -0.75
C ILE A 26 0.26 -15.20 -1.44
N GLY A 27 -0.78 -15.52 -0.68
CA GLY A 27 -2.18 -15.60 -1.13
C GLY A 27 -2.48 -16.51 -2.33
N THR A 28 -3.69 -16.37 -2.89
CA THR A 28 -4.14 -17.09 -4.11
C THR A 28 -3.57 -16.49 -5.40
N GLY A 29 -3.10 -15.24 -5.36
CA GLY A 29 -2.55 -14.54 -6.52
C GLY A 29 -1.30 -15.21 -7.09
N LEU A 30 -0.40 -15.70 -6.22
CA LEU A 30 0.76 -16.46 -6.66
C LEU A 30 0.33 -17.78 -7.32
N PHE A 31 -0.72 -18.45 -6.82
CA PHE A 31 -1.16 -19.74 -7.35
C PHE A 31 -1.95 -19.62 -8.66
N TYR A 32 -2.93 -18.71 -8.72
CA TYR A 32 -3.77 -18.50 -9.89
C TYR A 32 -2.97 -17.91 -11.06
N GLY A 33 -2.05 -16.97 -10.78
CA GLY A 33 -1.14 -16.42 -11.79
C GLY A 33 -0.07 -17.41 -12.26
N SER A 34 0.47 -18.25 -11.36
CA SER A 34 1.52 -19.20 -11.74
C SER A 34 0.97 -20.41 -12.49
N ALA A 35 -0.25 -20.88 -12.21
CA ALA A 35 -0.80 -22.05 -12.89
C ALA A 35 -0.83 -21.92 -14.42
N GLY A 36 -1.21 -20.74 -14.93
CA GLY A 36 -1.16 -20.43 -16.37
C GLY A 36 0.27 -20.26 -16.89
N ALA A 37 1.12 -19.55 -16.13
CA ALA A 37 2.52 -19.33 -16.51
C ALA A 37 3.33 -20.64 -16.57
N ILE A 38 3.07 -21.59 -15.68
CA ILE A 38 3.72 -22.90 -15.64
C ILE A 38 3.28 -23.75 -16.84
N GLN A 39 2.00 -23.74 -17.21
CA GLN A 39 1.50 -24.50 -18.37
C GLN A 39 2.07 -23.97 -19.69
N LEU A 40 2.24 -22.65 -19.83
CA LEU A 40 2.76 -22.03 -21.04
C LEU A 40 4.29 -22.09 -21.16
N ALA A 41 5.02 -21.90 -20.06
CA ALA A 41 6.49 -21.79 -20.09
C ALA A 41 7.23 -23.08 -19.69
N GLY A 42 6.55 -24.08 -19.13
CA GLY A 42 7.19 -25.31 -18.63
C GLY A 42 8.27 -25.00 -17.58
N PRO A 43 9.36 -25.79 -17.47
CA PRO A 43 10.41 -25.58 -16.46
C PRO A 43 11.12 -24.22 -16.57
N ALA A 44 10.99 -23.49 -17.69
CA ALA A 44 11.54 -22.15 -17.86
C ALA A 44 10.81 -21.08 -17.02
N VAL A 45 9.64 -21.39 -16.45
CA VAL A 45 8.87 -20.45 -15.60
C VAL A 45 9.65 -20.01 -14.35
N LEU A 46 10.57 -20.85 -13.86
CA LEU A 46 11.49 -20.52 -12.76
C LEU A 46 12.39 -19.32 -13.12
N LEU A 47 12.90 -19.30 -14.35
CA LEU A 47 13.70 -18.19 -14.85
C LEU A 47 12.85 -16.93 -15.04
N ALA A 48 11.63 -17.08 -15.57
CA ALA A 48 10.69 -15.98 -15.71
C ALA A 48 10.31 -15.35 -14.35
N TYR A 49 10.11 -16.17 -13.31
CA TYR A 49 9.84 -15.69 -11.94
C TYR A 49 11.05 -14.99 -11.32
N LEU A 50 12.27 -15.49 -11.57
CA LEU A 50 13.51 -14.84 -11.13
C LEU A 50 13.67 -13.45 -11.77
N VAL A 51 13.45 -13.35 -13.08
CA VAL A 51 13.56 -12.08 -13.82
C VAL A 51 12.43 -11.12 -13.44
N GLY A 52 11.19 -11.60 -13.38
CA GLY A 52 10.03 -10.80 -12.98
C GLY A 52 10.13 -10.31 -11.53
N GLY A 53 10.57 -11.18 -10.62
CA GLY A 53 10.85 -10.82 -9.23
C GLY A 53 11.98 -9.81 -9.12
N ALA A 54 13.06 -9.96 -9.90
CA ALA A 54 14.15 -8.99 -9.95
C ALA A 54 13.69 -7.63 -10.47
N ALA A 55 12.83 -7.59 -11.49
CA ALA A 55 12.25 -6.35 -12.01
C ALA A 55 11.39 -5.64 -10.95
N VAL A 56 10.48 -6.37 -10.28
CA VAL A 56 9.64 -5.82 -9.20
C VAL A 56 10.51 -5.33 -8.02
N PHE A 57 11.55 -6.07 -7.66
CA PHE A 57 12.52 -5.66 -6.64
C PHE A 57 13.23 -4.37 -7.03
N MET A 58 13.67 -4.24 -8.28
CA MET A 58 14.30 -3.01 -8.79
C MET A 58 13.34 -1.82 -8.73
N VAL A 59 12.08 -2.02 -9.12
CA VAL A 59 11.02 -1.00 -9.06
C VAL A 59 10.78 -0.56 -7.62
N MET A 60 10.60 -1.49 -6.69
CA MET A 60 10.42 -1.20 -5.26
C MET A 60 11.63 -0.46 -4.67
N ARG A 61 12.84 -0.81 -5.12
CA ARG A 61 14.08 -0.13 -4.72
C ARG A 61 14.23 1.26 -5.33
N ALA A 62 13.76 1.47 -6.56
CA ALA A 62 13.72 2.78 -7.19
C ALA A 62 12.73 3.71 -6.46
N PHE A 63 11.51 3.24 -6.18
CA PHE A 63 10.55 3.96 -5.32
C PHE A 63 11.10 4.21 -3.91
N GLY A 64 11.89 3.28 -3.37
CA GLY A 64 12.57 3.45 -2.09
C GLY A 64 13.72 4.48 -2.10
N ARG A 65 14.28 4.82 -3.27
CA ARG A 65 15.39 5.78 -3.42
C ARG A 65 14.88 7.21 -3.62
N ASP A 66 13.74 7.38 -4.28
CA ASP A 66 13.08 8.69 -4.48
C ASP A 66 12.13 9.06 -3.33
N GLY A 67 11.94 8.17 -2.34
CA GLY A 67 11.11 8.35 -1.14
C GLY A 67 11.68 9.29 -0.07
N GLY A 68 12.42 10.33 -0.48
CA GLY A 68 12.99 11.36 0.39
C GLY A 68 11.97 12.34 1.01
N ALA A 69 10.67 12.18 0.76
CA ALA A 69 9.64 12.99 1.40
C ALA A 69 8.62 12.08 2.09
N SER A 70 8.98 11.66 3.30
CA SER A 70 8.06 11.32 4.39
C SER A 70 6.79 10.55 3.98
N ALA A 71 6.79 9.24 4.17
CA ALA A 71 5.59 8.39 4.15
C ALA A 71 4.42 8.94 5.02
N ARG A 72 4.72 9.85 5.97
CA ARG A 72 3.75 10.62 6.76
C ARG A 72 2.91 11.60 5.92
N LEU A 73 3.46 12.18 4.85
CA LEU A 73 2.75 13.09 3.95
C LEU A 73 1.75 12.35 3.05
N TRP A 74 2.05 11.10 2.70
CA TRP A 74 1.12 10.24 1.98
C TRP A 74 -0.07 9.86 2.87
N LEU A 75 0.11 9.59 4.16
CA LEU A 75 -1.04 9.36 5.06
C LEU A 75 -1.89 10.62 5.32
N LEU A 76 -1.35 11.81 5.07
CA LEU A 76 -2.05 13.08 5.19
C LEU A 76 -2.69 13.56 3.87
N TRP A 77 -2.56 12.80 2.77
CA TRP A 77 -3.18 13.13 1.49
C TRP A 77 -4.70 13.37 1.55
N PRO A 78 -5.50 12.68 2.40
CA PRO A 78 -6.93 12.99 2.53
C PRO A 78 -7.19 14.34 3.20
N LEU A 79 -6.24 14.83 4.02
CA LEU A 79 -6.32 16.10 4.74
C LEU A 79 -5.67 17.26 3.97
N ARG A 80 -4.94 16.99 2.88
CA ARG A 80 -4.26 17.96 2.04
C ARG A 80 -5.04 18.23 0.76
N GLN A 81 -6.33 18.52 0.89
CA GLN A 81 -7.06 19.19 -0.19
C GLN A 81 -6.87 20.70 0.00
N PRO A 82 -6.03 21.39 -0.80
CA PRO A 82 -6.06 22.84 -0.85
C PRO A 82 -7.43 23.24 -1.39
N LEU A 83 -8.21 23.90 -0.54
CA LEU A 83 -9.44 24.59 -0.89
C LEU A 83 -9.09 25.67 -1.92
N SER A 84 -9.05 25.30 -3.19
CA SER A 84 -8.84 26.21 -4.31
C SER A 84 -9.91 25.94 -5.35
N ARG A 85 -11.17 26.13 -4.93
CA ARG A 85 -12.21 26.50 -5.88
C ARG A 85 -12.28 28.03 -5.90
N PRO A 86 -11.91 28.70 -7.00
CA PRO A 86 -12.15 30.12 -7.14
C PRO A 86 -13.66 30.33 -7.15
N VAL A 87 -14.22 30.88 -6.07
CA VAL A 87 -15.58 31.43 -6.07
C VAL A 87 -15.48 32.79 -6.77
N SER A 88 -15.46 32.78 -8.10
CA SER A 88 -15.55 33.98 -8.93
C SER A 88 -17.01 34.43 -9.10
N GLY A 89 -17.75 34.54 -7.99
CA GLY A 89 -19.20 34.76 -8.06
C GLY A 89 -19.85 35.24 -6.76
N LEU A 90 -19.25 36.20 -6.05
CA LEU A 90 -20.02 37.02 -5.10
C LEU A 90 -20.61 38.23 -5.82
N PRO A 91 -21.92 38.25 -6.14
CA PRO A 91 -22.64 39.49 -6.39
C PRO A 91 -22.93 40.24 -5.06
N HIS A 92 -22.62 41.53 -5.07
CA HIS A 92 -23.34 42.61 -4.36
C HIS A 92 -23.53 42.51 -2.83
N ARG A 93 -22.44 42.66 -2.06
CA ARG A 93 -22.49 42.99 -0.62
C ARG A 93 -21.65 44.24 -0.31
N LEU A 94 -22.09 45.41 -0.76
CA LEU A 94 -21.53 46.71 -0.33
C LEU A 94 -22.60 47.82 -0.12
N ASP A 95 -23.86 47.49 0.21
CA ASP A 95 -24.93 48.51 0.40
C ASP A 95 -25.77 48.36 1.69
N LEU A 96 -25.29 47.69 2.75
CA LEU A 96 -26.07 47.61 4.00
C LEU A 96 -25.23 47.65 5.28
N TYR A 97 -24.33 48.64 5.37
CA TYR A 97 -23.65 49.05 6.61
C TYR A 97 -23.31 50.56 6.57
N LEU A 98 -24.24 51.36 6.03
CA LEU A 98 -24.31 52.82 6.15
C LEU A 98 -25.77 53.20 6.38
#